data_AF-A0A939BEH0-F1
#
_entry.id   AF-A0A939BEH0-F1
#
_cell.length_a   1.000
_cell.length_b   1.000
_cell.length_c   1.000
_cell.angle_alpha   90.00
_cell.angle_beta   90.00
_cell.angle_gamma   90.00
#
_symmetry.space_group_name_H-M   'P 1'
#
loop_
_entity.id
_entity.type
_entity.pdbx_description
1 polymer ?
#
loop_
_entity_poly.entity_id
_entity_poly.type
_entity_poly.pdbx_seq_one_letter_code
_entity_poly.pdbx_strand_id
1 'polypeptide(L)'
;MVDDTEAFTPIVSAGIRQYEKEQSEYEEIQYTIKGRIMDYSDCTIDVRTVQGDIRLTPGDIKDLLDNEVEHIRIGDETIPAKDFLMQDADRIQRDLFNPGVYRLITNEAFEMQEHPIEYSEPTANDSQQM
;
A
#
# COMPACT_ATOMS: atom_id res chain seq x y z
N MET A 1 -45.39 -29.77 -0.32
CA MET A 1 -44.03 -29.19 -0.25
C MET A 1 -43.97 -28.20 -1.38
N VAL A 2 -44.03 -26.92 -1.08
CA VAL A 2 -43.85 -25.85 -2.07
C VAL A 2 -42.35 -25.69 -2.25
N ASP A 3 -41.95 -25.60 -3.50
CA ASP A 3 -40.59 -25.70 -4.01
C ASP A 3 -39.75 -24.47 -3.57
N ASP A 4 -38.93 -24.61 -2.52
CA ASP A 4 -38.01 -23.56 -2.03
C ASP A 4 -36.92 -23.19 -3.06
N THR A 5 -36.80 -23.95 -4.16
CA THR A 5 -35.76 -23.79 -5.18
C THR A 5 -35.88 -22.47 -5.95
N GLU A 6 -37.11 -21.95 -6.16
CA GLU A 6 -37.32 -20.67 -6.85
C GLU A 6 -36.94 -19.45 -6.01
N ALA A 7 -37.03 -19.54 -4.67
CA ALA A 7 -36.60 -18.47 -3.75
C ALA A 7 -35.09 -18.49 -3.49
N PHE A 8 -34.46 -19.67 -3.53
CA PHE A 8 -33.01 -19.85 -3.34
C PHE A 8 -32.19 -19.31 -4.51
N THR A 9 -32.65 -19.52 -5.75
CA THR A 9 -31.92 -19.14 -6.96
C THR A 9 -31.56 -17.63 -7.02
N PRO A 10 -32.48 -16.68 -6.77
CA PRO A 10 -32.14 -15.25 -6.78
C PRO A 10 -31.22 -14.85 -5.62
N ILE A 11 -31.33 -15.48 -4.45
CA ILE A 11 -30.47 -15.20 -3.28
C ILE A 11 -29.02 -15.63 -3.56
N VAL A 12 -28.84 -16.85 -4.09
CA VAL A 12 -27.51 -17.36 -4.47
C VAL A 12 -26.92 -16.54 -5.60
N SER A 13 -27.72 -16.17 -6.61
CA SER A 13 -27.28 -15.32 -7.73
C SER A 13 -26.82 -13.93 -7.28
N ALA A 14 -27.55 -13.32 -6.33
CA ALA A 14 -27.18 -12.04 -5.75
C ALA A 14 -25.89 -12.14 -4.93
N GLY A 15 -25.73 -13.22 -4.15
CA GLY A 15 -24.50 -13.49 -3.41
C GLY A 15 -23.28 -13.67 -4.30
N ILE A 16 -23.41 -14.39 -5.42
CA ILE A 16 -22.31 -14.58 -6.38
C ILE A 16 -21.88 -13.25 -7.00
N ARG A 17 -22.83 -12.43 -7.47
CA ARG A 17 -22.51 -11.11 -8.07
C ARG A 17 -21.85 -10.17 -7.08
N GLN A 18 -22.29 -10.19 -5.83
CA GLN A 18 -21.70 -9.38 -4.75
C GLN A 18 -20.27 -9.83 -4.48
N TYR A 19 -20.03 -11.13 -4.39
CA TYR A 19 -18.69 -11.71 -4.22
C TYR A 19 -17.76 -11.37 -5.40
N GLU A 20 -18.24 -11.50 -6.64
CA GLU A 20 -17.46 -11.14 -7.84
C GLU A 20 -17.07 -9.65 -7.84
N LYS A 21 -17.98 -8.79 -7.39
CA LYS A 21 -17.70 -7.35 -7.27
C LYS A 21 -16.66 -7.05 -6.20
N GLU A 22 -16.81 -7.62 -5.01
CA GLU A 22 -15.85 -7.47 -3.90
C GLU A 22 -14.47 -8.01 -4.28
N GLN A 23 -14.43 -9.13 -5.00
CA GLN A 23 -13.20 -9.72 -5.49
C GLN A 23 -12.50 -8.81 -6.53
N SER A 24 -13.25 -8.23 -7.46
CA SER A 24 -12.70 -7.29 -8.45
C SER A 24 -12.16 -6.03 -7.78
N GLU A 25 -12.88 -5.47 -6.81
CA GLU A 25 -12.43 -4.29 -6.06
C GLU A 25 -11.18 -4.61 -5.21
N TYR A 26 -11.10 -5.81 -4.68
CA TYR A 26 -9.92 -6.29 -3.94
C TYR A 26 -8.71 -6.50 -4.86
N GLU A 27 -8.93 -7.07 -6.04
CA GLU A 27 -7.87 -7.29 -7.03
C GLU A 27 -7.19 -6.00 -7.48
N GLU A 28 -7.94 -4.89 -7.53
CA GLU A 28 -7.46 -3.56 -7.87
C GLU A 28 -6.55 -2.95 -6.78
N ILE A 29 -6.70 -3.36 -5.51
CA ILE A 29 -5.99 -2.74 -4.38
C ILE A 29 -5.04 -3.67 -3.64
N GLN A 30 -5.10 -4.99 -3.85
CA GLN A 30 -4.30 -5.98 -3.10
C GLN A 30 -2.78 -5.75 -3.20
N TYR A 31 -2.33 -5.09 -4.26
CA TYR A 31 -0.91 -4.75 -4.49
C TYR A 31 -0.57 -3.31 -4.13
N THR A 32 -1.47 -2.56 -3.49
CA THR A 32 -1.20 -1.22 -2.99
C THR A 32 -1.01 -1.24 -1.47
N ILE A 33 -0.52 -0.13 -0.91
CA ILE A 33 -0.47 0.06 0.54
C ILE A 33 -1.83 -0.23 1.17
N LYS A 34 -2.93 0.24 0.57
CA LYS A 34 -4.30 0.02 1.07
C LYS A 34 -4.62 -1.46 1.23
N GLY A 35 -4.42 -2.28 0.19
CA GLY A 35 -4.68 -3.71 0.26
C GLY A 35 -3.83 -4.39 1.34
N ARG A 36 -2.53 -4.02 1.41
CA ARG A 36 -1.62 -4.59 2.40
C ARG A 36 -2.00 -4.24 3.84
N ILE A 37 -2.37 -3.00 4.13
CA ILE A 37 -2.76 -2.63 5.50
C ILE A 37 -4.14 -3.19 5.88
N MET A 38 -5.03 -3.45 4.92
CA MET A 38 -6.30 -4.15 5.18
C MET A 38 -6.05 -5.59 5.65
N ASP A 39 -5.12 -6.30 5.01
CA ASP A 39 -4.74 -7.68 5.38
C ASP A 39 -4.10 -7.79 6.78
N TYR A 40 -3.49 -6.71 7.27
CA TYR A 40 -2.73 -6.69 8.53
C TYR A 40 -3.15 -5.55 9.47
N SER A 41 -4.45 -5.23 9.49
CA SER A 41 -5.01 -4.07 10.21
C SER A 41 -4.77 -4.07 11.73
N ASP A 42 -4.61 -5.24 12.34
CA ASP A 42 -4.32 -5.38 13.79
C ASP A 42 -2.81 -5.32 14.12
N CYS A 43 -1.94 -5.14 13.13
CA CYS A 43 -0.49 -5.14 13.30
C CYS A 43 0.12 -3.74 13.19
N THR A 44 1.36 -3.59 13.67
CA THR A 44 2.17 -2.41 13.32
C THR A 44 2.84 -2.65 11.98
N ILE A 45 2.86 -1.65 11.11
CA ILE A 45 3.45 -1.74 9.77
C ILE A 45 4.45 -0.59 9.60
N ASP A 46 5.71 -0.93 9.38
CA ASP A 46 6.75 0.00 8.96
C ASP A 46 6.75 0.07 7.43
N VAL A 47 6.38 1.21 6.87
CA VAL A 47 6.29 1.45 5.43
C VAL A 47 7.45 2.32 4.97
N ARG A 48 8.16 1.86 3.95
CA ARG A 48 9.18 2.63 3.24
C ARG A 48 8.64 3.09 1.89
N THR A 49 8.63 4.41 1.69
CA THR A 49 8.31 5.05 0.41
C THR A 49 9.51 5.87 -0.08
N VAL A 50 9.42 6.46 -1.28
CA VAL A 50 10.45 7.38 -1.78
C VAL A 50 10.46 8.72 -1.02
N GLN A 51 9.31 9.12 -0.44
CA GLN A 51 9.19 10.30 0.41
C GLN A 51 9.80 10.08 1.81
N GLY A 52 9.89 8.82 2.25
CA GLY A 52 10.55 8.45 3.49
C GLY A 52 9.95 7.21 4.17
N ASP A 53 10.41 6.96 5.39
CA ASP A 53 9.91 5.87 6.23
C ASP A 53 8.80 6.38 7.16
N ILE A 54 7.73 5.59 7.32
CA ILE A 54 6.62 5.87 8.24
C ILE A 54 6.21 4.58 8.98
N ARG A 55 5.86 4.72 10.26
CA ARG A 55 5.31 3.64 11.08
C ARG A 55 3.82 3.87 11.27
N LEU A 56 3.01 2.85 10.94
CA LEU A 56 1.57 2.83 11.15
C LEU A 56 1.24 1.85 12.28
N THR A 57 0.58 2.34 13.32
CA THR A 57 -0.02 1.50 14.36
C THR A 57 -1.41 1.04 13.94
N PRO A 58 -2.03 0.06 14.62
CA PRO A 58 -3.41 -0.33 14.35
C PRO A 58 -4.40 0.84 14.41
N GLY A 59 -4.16 1.81 15.29
CA GLY A 59 -4.96 3.04 15.36
C GLY A 59 -4.82 3.89 14.09
N ASP A 60 -3.58 4.12 13.64
CA ASP A 60 -3.33 4.89 12.42
C ASP A 60 -3.92 4.19 11.18
N ILE A 61 -3.79 2.87 11.10
CA ILE A 61 -4.36 2.07 10.01
C ILE A 61 -5.88 2.23 9.98
N LYS A 62 -6.52 2.10 11.14
CA LYS A 62 -7.97 2.30 11.25
C LYS A 62 -8.38 3.69 10.77
N ASP A 63 -7.70 4.73 11.24
CA ASP A 63 -8.05 6.11 10.89
C ASP A 63 -7.82 6.40 9.39
N LEU A 64 -6.80 5.80 8.77
CA LEU A 64 -6.57 5.86 7.33
C LEU A 64 -7.66 5.13 6.52
N LEU A 65 -8.05 3.93 6.95
CA LEU A 65 -9.07 3.13 6.25
C LEU A 65 -10.48 3.73 6.39
N ASP A 66 -10.76 4.37 7.53
CA ASP A 66 -12.02 5.07 7.79
C ASP A 66 -12.09 6.46 7.10
N ASN A 67 -11.00 6.91 6.47
CA ASN A 67 -10.85 8.25 5.86
C ASN A 67 -10.94 9.40 6.87
N GLU A 68 -10.57 9.17 8.12
CA GLU A 68 -10.48 10.19 9.18
C GLU A 68 -9.22 11.07 9.03
N VAL A 69 -8.26 10.61 8.22
CA VAL A 69 -7.01 11.31 7.91
C VAL A 69 -7.00 11.74 6.45
N GLU A 70 -7.03 13.05 6.19
CA GLU A 70 -6.97 13.58 4.82
C GLU A 70 -5.53 13.62 4.25
N HIS A 71 -4.55 13.91 5.11
CA HIS A 71 -3.15 14.09 4.73
C HIS A 71 -2.23 13.38 5.71
N ILE A 72 -1.15 12.81 5.20
CA ILE A 72 -0.14 12.11 5.98
C ILE A 72 1.22 12.76 5.78
N ARG A 73 1.99 12.87 6.86
CA ARG A 73 3.36 13.40 6.82
C ARG A 73 4.36 12.24 6.76
N ILE A 74 5.19 12.19 5.73
CA ILE A 74 6.20 11.18 5.51
C ILE A 74 7.52 11.90 5.25
N GLY A 75 8.54 11.65 6.09
CA GLY A 75 9.78 12.43 6.02
C GLY A 75 9.51 13.93 6.21
N ASP A 76 9.87 14.73 5.21
CA ASP A 76 9.61 16.18 5.16
C ASP A 76 8.43 16.56 4.26
N GLU A 77 7.76 15.58 3.66
CA GLU A 77 6.64 15.78 2.76
C GLU A 77 5.30 15.56 3.46
N THR A 78 4.28 16.28 3.00
CA THR A 78 2.87 16.04 3.36
C THR A 78 2.12 15.70 2.09
N ILE A 79 1.58 14.49 2.02
CA ILE A 79 0.87 13.99 0.85
C ILE A 79 -0.57 13.63 1.21
N PRO A 80 -1.51 13.66 0.25
CA PRO A 80 -2.86 13.16 0.48
C PRO A 80 -2.85 11.70 0.93
N ALA A 81 -3.62 11.36 1.96
CA ALA A 81 -3.69 10.00 2.48
C ALA A 81 -4.17 9.01 1.42
N LYS A 82 -5.07 9.44 0.53
CA LYS A 82 -5.50 8.64 -0.62
C LYS A 82 -4.35 8.29 -1.56
N ASP A 83 -3.46 9.24 -1.85
CA ASP A 83 -2.34 9.03 -2.75
C ASP A 83 -1.31 8.09 -2.12
N PHE A 84 -1.07 8.24 -0.81
CA PHE A 84 -0.29 7.28 -0.03
C PHE A 84 -0.87 5.86 -0.13
N LEU A 85 -2.16 5.70 0.18
CA LEU A 85 -2.82 4.40 0.19
C LEU A 85 -2.79 3.68 -1.16
N MET A 86 -2.75 4.42 -2.27
CA MET A 86 -2.75 3.87 -3.62
C MET A 86 -1.35 3.63 -4.19
N GLN A 87 -0.27 3.84 -3.44
CA GLN A 87 1.08 3.48 -3.91
C GLN A 87 1.23 1.96 -4.03
N ASP A 88 1.86 1.51 -5.11
CA ASP A 88 2.15 0.09 -5.34
C ASP A 88 3.16 -0.43 -4.31
N ALA A 89 2.81 -1.53 -3.64
CA ALA A 89 3.57 -2.15 -2.58
C ALA A 89 3.32 -3.67 -2.54
N ASP A 90 3.98 -4.40 -3.43
CA ASP A 90 3.85 -5.86 -3.52
C ASP A 90 4.65 -6.60 -2.43
N ARG A 91 5.73 -6.00 -1.92
CA ARG A 91 6.70 -6.61 -1.01
C ARG A 91 6.40 -6.28 0.45
N ILE A 92 5.84 -7.26 1.15
CA ILE A 92 5.64 -7.21 2.61
C ILE A 92 6.34 -8.39 3.30
N GLN A 93 6.97 -8.13 4.43
CA GLN A 93 7.65 -9.16 5.22
C GLN A 93 7.39 -8.95 6.72
N ARG A 94 7.12 -10.03 7.44
CA ARG A 94 7.08 -10.01 8.89
C ARG A 94 8.48 -9.78 9.46
N ASP A 95 8.60 -8.88 10.42
CA ASP A 95 9.86 -8.64 11.11
C ASP A 95 10.31 -9.89 11.90
N LEU A 96 11.58 -10.28 11.72
CA LEU A 96 12.16 -11.48 12.31
C LEU A 96 12.36 -11.36 13.84
N PHE A 97 12.55 -10.15 14.34
CA PHE A 97 12.83 -9.87 15.75
C PHE A 97 11.61 -9.33 16.50
N ASN A 98 10.65 -8.77 15.77
CA ASN A 98 9.39 -8.31 16.34
C ASN A 98 8.18 -8.90 15.58
N PRO A 99 7.64 -10.05 16.02
CA PRO A 99 6.55 -10.71 15.31
C PRO A 99 5.25 -9.91 15.21
N GLY A 100 5.11 -8.80 15.95
CA GLY A 100 3.97 -7.87 15.84
C GLY A 100 4.15 -6.76 14.81
N VAL A 101 5.29 -6.75 14.10
CA VAL A 101 5.64 -5.72 13.10
C VAL A 101 5.81 -6.36 11.74
N TYR A 102 5.22 -5.71 10.74
CA TYR A 102 5.46 -5.98 9.33
C TYR A 102 6.24 -4.84 8.71
N ARG A 103 7.07 -5.15 7.74
CA ARG A 103 7.79 -4.18 6.92
C ARG A 103 7.26 -4.23 5.51
N LEU A 104 6.87 -3.08 5.00
CA LEU A 104 6.35 -2.87 3.66
C LEU A 104 7.27 -1.90 2.94
N ILE A 105 7.59 -2.18 1.68
CA ILE A 105 8.32 -1.26 0.82
C ILE A 105 7.51 -1.04 -0.45
N THR A 106 7.38 0.22 -0.88
CA THR A 106 6.73 0.52 -2.15
C THR A 106 7.63 0.12 -3.31
N ASN A 107 7.02 -0.23 -4.44
CA ASN A 107 7.75 -0.69 -5.62
C ASN A 107 8.76 0.36 -6.07
N GLU A 108 8.35 1.62 -6.11
CA GLU A 108 9.21 2.75 -6.46
C GLU A 108 10.43 2.87 -5.53
N ALA A 109 10.22 2.75 -4.22
CA ALA A 109 11.29 2.82 -3.23
C ALA A 109 12.25 1.62 -3.31
N PHE A 110 11.75 0.44 -3.70
CA PHE A 110 12.57 -0.74 -3.95
C PHE A 110 13.42 -0.57 -5.22
N GLU A 111 12.83 -0.08 -6.31
CA GLU A 111 13.54 0.15 -7.58
C GLU A 111 14.70 1.15 -7.43
N MET A 112 14.51 2.22 -6.65
CA MET A 112 15.59 3.18 -6.35
C MET A 112 16.74 2.57 -5.53
N GLN A 113 16.50 1.50 -4.76
CA GLN A 113 17.56 0.79 -4.01
C GLN A 113 18.36 -0.15 -4.92
N GLU A 114 17.71 -0.82 -5.87
CA GLU A 114 18.35 -1.74 -6.82
C GLU A 114 19.15 -0.98 -7.90
N HIS A 115 18.75 0.25 -8.21
CA HIS A 115 19.42 1.12 -9.17
C HIS A 115 19.78 2.47 -8.54
N PRO A 116 20.80 2.53 -7.67
CA PRO A 116 21.30 3.81 -7.20
C PRO A 116 21.74 4.62 -8.42
N ILE A 117 21.14 5.79 -8.60
CA ILE A 117 21.49 6.72 -9.68
C ILE A 117 23.00 6.95 -9.57
N GLU A 118 23.78 6.45 -10.54
CA GLU A 118 25.18 6.84 -10.71
C GLU A 118 25.16 8.34 -11.03
N TYR A 119 25.33 9.18 -10.02
CA TYR A 119 25.68 10.57 -10.22
C TYR A 119 27.02 10.61 -10.93
N SER A 120 27.00 10.75 -12.25
CA SER A 120 28.20 11.13 -13.00
C SER A 120 28.54 12.54 -12.56
N GLU A 121 29.62 12.70 -11.79
CA GLU A 121 30.14 14.03 -11.48
C GLU A 121 30.39 14.77 -12.81
N PRO A 122 29.95 16.03 -12.96
CA PRO A 122 30.36 16.82 -14.11
C PRO A 122 31.87 17.02 -14.00
N THR A 123 32.63 16.40 -14.89
CA THR A 123 34.08 16.59 -14.96
C THR A 123 34.35 18.07 -15.16
N ALA A 124 34.87 18.72 -14.12
CA ALA A 124 35.38 20.07 -14.17
C ALA A 124 36.59 20.11 -15.12
N ASN A 125 36.34 20.33 -16.40
CA ASN A 125 37.38 20.68 -17.37
C ASN A 125 36.75 21.41 -18.56
N ASP A 126 36.27 22.62 -18.29
CA ASP A 126 36.10 23.62 -19.37
C ASP A 126 36.36 25.02 -18.81
N SER A 127 37.52 25.19 -18.19
CA SER A 127 37.99 26.47 -17.66
C SER A 127 39.51 26.54 -17.62
N GLN A 128 40.17 26.33 -18.75
CA GLN A 128 41.55 26.76 -19.08
C GLN A 128 41.88 26.16 -20.47
N GLN A 129 42.01 26.92 -21.55
CA GLN A 129 43.02 27.95 -21.76
C GLN A 129 42.67 28.84 -22.97
N MET A 130 42.99 30.13 -22.81
CA MET A 130 43.42 31.01 -23.90
C MET A 130 44.79 30.58 -24.42
#